data_AF-A0A0S7YKY5-F1
#
_entry.id   AF-A0A0S7YKY5-F1
#
_cell.length_a   1.000
_cell.length_b   1.000
_cell.length_c   1.000
_cell.angle_alpha   90.00
_cell.angle_beta   90.00
_cell.angle_gamma   90.00
#
_symmetry.space_group_name_H-M   'P 1'
#
loop_
_entity.id
_entity.type
_entity.pdbx_description
1 polymer ?
#
loop_
_entity_poly.entity_id
_entity_poly.type
_entity_poly.pdbx_seq_one_letter_code
_entity_poly.pdbx_strand_id
1 'polypeptide(L)'
;MKRFSSPATVLLATACLVVWSCAATPKIPLEDQHYIEGTIVEGGALSFILRDDSGKELRFAAYHDAVYNPPEFHALAGDRLGVTYGVTGGTTPKTVALQVALLSPAAQRTEMASPAVGIIREAGMTRHKIHLPENNFTVVMLKGKNATSTPGDWKPETGDKIRVQFSETSGRFMRKTFYDTLELLEKGPILIRDYEYTGTIVDRDQGSVTVRSSGGQMNKFYLGPETKVYPEDDGLSAGGLVQIVYYKKLMGDRTIRPTATIVNKIK
;
A
#
# COMPACT_ATOMS: atom_id res chain seq x y z
N MET A 1 77.77 -18.24 -16.12
CA MET A 1 76.91 -19.24 -16.81
C MET A 1 76.35 -20.22 -15.80
N LYS A 2 75.06 -20.10 -15.47
CA LYS A 2 74.11 -21.18 -15.14
C LYS A 2 72.75 -20.52 -14.83
N ARG A 3 71.81 -20.69 -15.76
CA ARG A 3 70.38 -20.36 -15.59
C ARG A 3 69.77 -21.42 -14.66
N PHE A 4 68.84 -21.04 -13.79
CA PHE A 4 67.68 -21.88 -13.48
C PHE A 4 66.48 -21.00 -13.07
N SER A 5 65.35 -21.41 -13.60
CA SER A 5 64.01 -20.84 -13.65
C SER A 5 63.22 -20.99 -12.34
N SER A 6 62.23 -20.09 -12.16
CA SER A 6 61.15 -20.12 -11.14
C SER A 6 60.40 -21.46 -11.05
N PRO A 7 59.57 -21.65 -10.01
CA PRO A 7 58.16 -21.28 -10.20
C PRO A 7 57.54 -20.52 -9.00
N ALA A 8 56.58 -19.67 -9.36
CA ALA A 8 55.73 -18.90 -8.45
C ALA A 8 54.77 -19.84 -7.70
N THR A 9 54.75 -19.71 -6.37
CA THR A 9 53.74 -20.34 -5.52
C THR A 9 52.45 -19.52 -5.59
N VAL A 10 51.42 -20.12 -6.17
CA VAL A 10 50.05 -19.60 -6.19
C VAL A 10 49.47 -19.69 -4.78
N LEU A 11 49.18 -18.54 -4.16
CA LEU A 11 48.38 -18.47 -2.93
C LEU A 11 46.92 -18.75 -3.29
N LEU A 12 46.42 -19.93 -2.89
CA LEU A 12 45.01 -20.27 -2.95
C LEU A 12 44.30 -19.59 -1.77
N ALA A 13 43.59 -18.50 -2.03
CA ALA A 13 42.70 -17.88 -1.06
C ALA A 13 41.41 -18.71 -0.95
N THR A 14 41.33 -19.58 0.05
CA THR A 14 40.13 -20.34 0.37
C THR A 14 39.12 -19.40 1.03
N ALA A 15 38.19 -18.86 0.24
CA ALA A 15 37.05 -18.12 0.75
C ALA A 15 36.07 -19.10 1.43
N CYS A 16 35.93 -18.99 2.75
CA CYS A 16 34.87 -19.64 3.52
C CYS A 16 33.50 -19.13 3.03
N LEU A 17 32.79 -19.93 2.23
CA LEU A 17 31.38 -19.76 1.98
C LEU A 17 30.61 -20.30 3.20
N VAL A 18 30.27 -19.39 4.12
CA VAL A 18 29.25 -19.64 5.14
C VAL A 18 27.90 -19.60 4.41
N VAL A 19 27.36 -20.77 4.08
CA VAL A 19 26.02 -20.92 3.52
C VAL A 19 25.02 -20.75 4.65
N TRP A 20 24.63 -19.51 4.93
CA TRP A 20 23.36 -19.27 5.61
C TRP A 20 22.24 -19.64 4.65
N SER A 21 21.36 -20.53 5.09
CA SER A 21 20.15 -20.92 4.37
C SER A 21 19.19 -19.73 4.27
N CYS A 22 19.43 -18.84 3.32
CA CYS A 22 18.40 -17.94 2.82
C CYS A 22 17.42 -18.79 2.02
N ALA A 23 16.13 -18.71 2.35
CA ALA A 23 15.06 -19.31 1.57
C ALA A 23 15.30 -19.02 0.09
N ALA A 24 15.50 -20.08 -0.70
CA ALA A 24 15.77 -19.97 -2.12
C ALA A 24 14.63 -19.19 -2.78
N THR A 25 14.95 -18.01 -3.28
CA THR A 25 14.05 -17.24 -4.12
C THR A 25 13.62 -18.13 -5.28
N PRO A 26 12.33 -18.15 -5.65
CA PRO A 26 11.95 -18.76 -6.91
C PRO A 26 12.71 -18.03 -8.04
N LYS A 27 13.66 -18.72 -8.67
CA LYS A 27 14.27 -18.27 -9.91
C LYS A 27 13.18 -18.31 -10.98
N ILE A 28 12.61 -17.14 -11.29
CA ILE A 28 11.62 -17.01 -12.35
C ILE A 28 12.36 -17.03 -13.69
N PRO A 29 12.07 -17.99 -14.58
CA PRO A 29 12.67 -18.06 -15.92
C PRO A 29 12.48 -16.75 -16.70
N LEU A 30 13.41 -16.40 -17.58
CA LEU A 30 13.39 -15.10 -18.26
C LEU A 30 12.15 -14.93 -19.14
N GLU A 31 11.69 -16.02 -19.75
CA GLU A 31 10.48 -16.12 -20.56
C GLU A 31 9.19 -15.86 -19.77
N ASP A 32 9.22 -16.06 -18.45
CA ASP A 32 8.10 -15.82 -17.53
C ASP A 32 8.18 -14.44 -16.86
N GLN A 33 9.15 -13.61 -17.26
CA GLN A 33 9.31 -12.25 -16.75
C GLN A 33 8.52 -11.27 -17.61
N HIS A 34 7.91 -10.31 -16.93
CA HIS A 34 7.13 -9.25 -17.52
C HIS A 34 7.68 -7.90 -17.07
N TYR A 35 7.46 -6.87 -17.88
CA TYR A 35 7.84 -5.49 -17.56
C TYR A 35 6.60 -4.61 -17.52
N ILE A 36 6.55 -3.70 -16.55
CA ILE A 36 5.50 -2.69 -16.44
C ILE A 36 6.07 -1.39 -15.90
N GLU A 37 5.49 -0.28 -16.34
CA GLU A 37 5.76 1.04 -15.80
C GLU A 37 4.54 1.60 -15.10
N GLY A 38 4.78 2.45 -14.11
CA GLY A 38 3.69 3.15 -13.43
C GLY A 38 4.16 3.97 -12.25
N THR A 39 3.19 4.50 -11.52
CA THR A 39 3.41 5.36 -10.35
C THR A 39 3.12 4.59 -9.07
N ILE A 40 3.96 4.73 -8.05
CA ILE A 40 3.68 4.13 -6.74
C ILE A 40 2.52 4.84 -6.08
N VAL A 41 1.47 4.10 -5.73
CA VAL A 41 0.29 4.65 -5.01
C VAL A 41 0.21 4.19 -3.55
N GLU A 42 0.90 3.09 -3.21
CA GLU A 42 1.04 2.58 -1.85
C GLU A 42 2.41 1.92 -1.72
N GLY A 43 3.21 2.35 -0.75
CA GLY A 43 4.46 1.69 -0.37
C GLY A 43 4.33 1.01 1.00
N GLY A 44 4.88 -0.20 1.14
CA GLY A 44 5.13 -0.83 2.44
C GLY A 44 6.41 -1.67 2.45
N ALA A 45 6.95 -1.92 3.64
CA ALA A 45 8.27 -2.50 3.88
C ALA A 45 8.63 -3.81 3.11
N LEU A 46 7.65 -4.53 2.57
CA LEU A 46 7.79 -5.79 1.84
C LEU A 46 7.00 -5.84 0.53
N SER A 47 6.22 -4.81 0.22
CA SER A 47 5.37 -4.79 -0.96
C SER A 47 4.96 -3.37 -1.32
N PHE A 48 4.71 -3.12 -2.59
CA PHE A 48 4.20 -1.85 -3.08
C PHE A 48 3.08 -2.08 -4.09
N ILE A 49 2.27 -1.06 -4.34
CA ILE A 49 1.28 -1.03 -5.42
C ILE A 49 1.74 -0.01 -6.45
N LEU A 50 1.83 -0.46 -7.70
CA LEU A 50 2.07 0.38 -8.86
C LEU A 50 0.75 0.59 -9.60
N ARG A 51 0.45 1.82 -10.00
CA ARG A 51 -0.64 2.14 -10.92
C ARG A 51 -0.06 2.48 -12.28
N ASP A 52 -0.45 1.76 -13.33
CA ASP A 52 -0.03 2.05 -14.70
C ASP A 52 -0.79 3.24 -15.30
N ASP A 53 -0.40 3.64 -16.52
CA ASP A 53 -1.01 4.79 -17.21
C ASP A 53 -2.48 4.55 -17.61
N SER A 54 -2.94 3.29 -17.61
CA SER A 54 -4.36 2.95 -17.82
C SER A 54 -5.20 3.05 -16.54
N GLY A 55 -4.55 3.28 -15.39
CA GLY A 55 -5.18 3.33 -14.08
C GLY A 55 -5.29 1.97 -13.39
N LYS A 56 -4.73 0.90 -13.96
CA LYS A 56 -4.74 -0.44 -13.36
C LYS A 56 -3.69 -0.51 -12.26
N GLU A 57 -4.07 -1.07 -11.12
CA GLU A 57 -3.20 -1.25 -9.96
C GLU A 57 -2.70 -2.70 -9.86
N LEU A 58 -1.40 -2.87 -9.65
CA LEU A 58 -0.77 -4.17 -9.44
C LEU A 58 0.10 -4.13 -8.17
N ARG A 59 -0.10 -5.12 -7.29
CA ARG A 59 0.68 -5.28 -6.06
C ARG A 59 1.88 -6.18 -6.31
N PHE A 60 3.06 -5.70 -5.95
CA PHE A 60 4.30 -6.43 -6.01
C PHE A 60 4.79 -6.78 -4.61
N ALA A 61 5.14 -8.04 -4.40
CA ALA A 61 6.02 -8.39 -3.29
C ALA A 61 7.47 -8.07 -3.69
N ALA A 62 8.15 -7.29 -2.86
CA ALA A 62 9.55 -6.94 -3.05
C ALA A 62 10.36 -7.58 -1.92
N TYR A 63 10.83 -8.81 -2.17
CA TYR A 63 11.67 -9.54 -1.23
C TYR A 63 13.14 -9.15 -1.39
N HIS A 64 14.01 -9.82 -0.63
CA HIS A 64 15.44 -9.53 -0.58
C HIS A 64 16.15 -9.61 -1.93
N ASP A 65 15.60 -10.26 -2.95
CA ASP A 65 16.35 -10.55 -4.18
C ASP A 65 16.03 -9.61 -5.34
N ALA A 66 15.12 -8.65 -5.14
CA ALA A 66 14.89 -7.62 -6.14
C ALA A 66 16.17 -6.77 -6.31
N VAL A 67 16.56 -6.52 -7.56
CA VAL A 67 17.69 -5.67 -7.94
C VAL A 67 17.21 -4.25 -8.21
N TYR A 68 17.95 -3.25 -7.70
CA TYR A 68 17.55 -1.85 -7.79
C TYR A 68 18.49 -1.07 -8.70
N ASN A 69 17.91 -0.18 -9.49
CA ASN A 69 18.66 0.77 -10.30
C ASN A 69 18.11 2.20 -10.11
N PRO A 70 18.86 3.11 -9.45
CA PRO A 70 20.17 2.88 -8.84
C PRO A 70 20.11 2.08 -7.51
N PRO A 71 21.20 1.47 -7.02
CA PRO A 71 21.19 0.64 -5.80
C PRO A 71 20.79 1.36 -4.50
N GLU A 72 21.08 2.65 -4.41
CA GLU A 72 20.74 3.54 -3.29
C GLU A 72 19.29 4.05 -3.34
N PHE A 73 18.54 3.66 -4.38
CA PHE A 73 17.16 4.06 -4.58
C PHE A 73 16.26 3.50 -3.47
N HIS A 74 15.48 4.39 -2.86
CA HIS A 74 14.36 4.02 -1.99
C HIS A 74 13.09 4.59 -2.59
N ALA A 75 12.19 3.69 -2.98
CA ALA A 75 10.97 4.08 -3.66
C ALA A 75 10.01 4.83 -2.72
N LEU A 76 9.49 5.97 -3.17
CA LEU A 76 8.51 6.77 -2.48
C LEU A 76 7.17 6.77 -3.22
N ALA A 77 6.08 7.01 -2.50
CA ALA A 77 4.79 7.24 -3.13
C ALA A 77 4.89 8.41 -4.13
N GLY A 78 4.32 8.24 -5.32
CA GLY A 78 4.41 9.18 -6.43
C GLY A 78 5.61 9.00 -7.35
N ASP A 79 6.63 8.22 -6.98
CA ASP A 79 7.73 7.91 -7.91
C ASP A 79 7.23 7.06 -9.07
N ARG A 80 7.72 7.34 -10.28
CA ARG A 80 7.47 6.52 -11.48
C ARG A 80 8.57 5.48 -11.62
N LEU A 81 8.18 4.22 -11.69
CA LEU A 81 9.07 3.07 -11.74
C LEU A 81 8.87 2.23 -12.99
N GLY A 82 9.94 1.59 -13.42
CA GLY A 82 9.94 0.42 -14.29
C GLY A 82 10.18 -0.82 -13.44
N VAL A 83 9.29 -1.81 -13.54
CA VAL A 83 9.34 -3.03 -12.72
C VAL A 83 9.37 -4.24 -13.63
N THR A 84 10.48 -4.99 -13.59
CA THR A 84 10.53 -6.35 -14.10
C THR A 84 10.05 -7.29 -13.00
N TYR A 85 9.07 -8.13 -13.31
CA TYR A 85 8.42 -9.00 -12.34
C TYR A 85 8.13 -10.37 -12.93
N GLY A 86 7.79 -11.32 -12.06
CA GLY A 86 7.12 -12.56 -12.47
C GLY A 86 6.09 -12.99 -11.45
N VAL A 87 5.42 -14.11 -11.72
CA VAL A 87 4.40 -14.67 -10.84
C VAL A 87 4.91 -15.99 -10.27
N THR A 88 4.97 -16.11 -8.94
CA THR A 88 5.38 -17.37 -8.31
C THR A 88 4.29 -18.43 -8.48
N GLY A 89 4.68 -19.66 -8.80
CA GLY A 89 3.80 -20.81 -8.70
C GLY A 89 3.41 -21.14 -7.25
N GLY A 90 2.39 -21.99 -7.07
CA GLY A 90 1.95 -22.50 -5.78
C GLY A 90 0.47 -22.22 -5.47
N THR A 91 0.06 -22.54 -4.24
CA THR A 91 -1.34 -22.43 -3.76
C THR A 91 -1.85 -20.98 -3.69
N THR A 92 -0.96 -19.99 -3.59
CA THR A 92 -1.31 -18.58 -3.69
C THR A 92 -0.27 -17.86 -4.56
N PRO A 93 -0.55 -17.66 -5.85
CA PRO A 93 0.34 -16.94 -6.74
C PRO A 93 0.61 -15.53 -6.21
N LYS A 94 1.86 -15.08 -6.33
CA LYS A 94 2.29 -13.73 -5.96
C LYS A 94 3.07 -13.11 -7.09
N THR A 95 2.73 -11.88 -7.45
CA THR A 95 3.55 -11.05 -8.31
C THR A 95 4.77 -10.57 -7.52
N VAL A 96 5.97 -10.93 -7.97
CA VAL A 96 7.23 -10.63 -7.28
C VAL A 96 8.08 -9.73 -8.17
N ALA A 97 8.53 -8.61 -7.62
CA ALA A 97 9.47 -7.73 -8.30
C ALA A 97 10.86 -8.39 -8.33
N LEU A 98 11.47 -8.44 -9.52
CA LEU A 98 12.80 -8.97 -9.78
C LEU A 98 13.80 -7.84 -10.00
N GLN A 99 13.40 -6.81 -10.75
CA GLN A 99 14.19 -5.60 -10.93
C GLN A 99 13.29 -4.37 -10.86
N VAL A 100 13.78 -3.32 -10.22
CA VAL A 100 13.05 -2.07 -10.02
C VAL A 100 13.96 -0.92 -10.40
N ALA A 101 13.55 -0.14 -11.40
CA ALA A 101 14.25 1.04 -11.88
C ALA A 101 13.45 2.29 -11.55
N LEU A 102 14.10 3.30 -10.97
CA LEU A 102 13.53 4.64 -10.86
C LEU A 102 13.57 5.31 -12.23
N LEU A 103 12.40 5.60 -12.82
CA LEU A 103 12.30 6.29 -14.11
C LEU A 103 12.23 7.80 -13.90
N SER A 104 11.36 8.25 -12.99
CA SER A 104 11.33 9.64 -12.57
C SER A 104 10.89 9.76 -11.11
N PRO A 105 11.52 10.65 -10.32
CA PRO A 105 11.05 10.93 -8.98
C PRO A 105 9.70 11.65 -9.03
N ALA A 106 8.90 11.51 -7.97
CA ALA A 106 7.72 12.34 -7.78
C ALA A 106 8.09 13.83 -7.88
N ALA A 107 7.34 14.61 -8.67
CA ALA A 107 7.60 16.05 -8.86
C ALA A 107 7.56 16.83 -7.54
N GLN A 108 6.79 16.34 -6.57
CA GLN A 108 6.79 16.79 -5.18
C GLN A 108 7.03 15.58 -4.30
N ARG A 109 8.25 15.40 -3.82
CA ARG A 109 8.54 14.44 -2.76
C ARG A 109 8.02 15.01 -1.45
N THR A 110 6.92 14.45 -0.98
CA THR A 110 6.35 14.87 0.30
C THR A 110 7.11 14.19 1.42
N GLU A 111 8.01 14.92 2.07
CA GLU A 111 8.59 14.46 3.32
C GLU A 111 7.52 14.51 4.42
N MET A 112 7.37 13.40 5.15
CA MET A 112 6.44 13.35 6.26
C MET A 112 7.04 14.03 7.48
N ALA A 113 6.37 15.05 7.98
CA ALA A 113 6.69 15.59 9.29
C ALA A 113 6.26 14.61 10.38
N SER A 114 7.08 14.45 11.42
CA SER A 114 6.73 13.73 12.63
C SER A 114 6.67 14.70 13.82
N PRO A 115 5.58 14.74 14.60
CA PRO A 115 4.37 13.93 14.46
C PRO A 115 3.48 14.36 13.28
N ALA A 116 2.68 13.43 12.75
CA ALA A 116 1.67 13.69 11.71
C ALA A 116 0.25 13.43 12.22
N VAL A 117 -0.74 14.12 11.65
CA VAL A 117 -2.16 13.81 11.89
C VAL A 117 -2.68 12.96 10.74
N GLY A 118 -3.31 11.83 11.07
CA GLY A 118 -3.78 10.88 10.08
C GLY A 118 -5.03 10.13 10.50
N ILE A 119 -5.53 9.30 9.60
CA ILE A 119 -6.69 8.44 9.81
C ILE A 119 -6.29 6.99 9.53
N ILE A 120 -6.59 6.08 10.45
CA ILE A 120 -6.28 4.66 10.28
C ILE A 120 -7.22 4.08 9.22
N ARG A 121 -6.70 3.70 8.06
CA ARG A 121 -7.44 3.00 6.99
C ARG A 121 -7.53 1.50 7.19
N GLU A 122 -6.52 0.93 7.83
CA GLU A 122 -6.47 -0.49 8.15
C GLU A 122 -5.72 -0.68 9.45
N ALA A 123 -6.41 -1.23 10.45
CA ALA A 123 -5.80 -1.61 11.71
C ALA A 123 -5.27 -3.06 11.65
N GLY A 124 -4.00 -3.26 12.00
CA GLY A 124 -3.39 -4.59 12.07
C GLY A 124 -2.50 -4.72 13.30
N MET A 125 -2.20 -5.95 13.70
CA MET A 125 -1.40 -6.22 14.91
C MET A 125 0.05 -5.74 14.79
N THR A 126 0.63 -5.80 13.59
CA THR A 126 2.05 -5.51 13.33
C THR A 126 2.27 -4.28 12.47
N ARG A 127 1.20 -3.74 11.87
CA ARG A 127 1.24 -2.57 10.99
C ARG A 127 -0.13 -1.92 10.90
N HIS A 128 -0.13 -0.62 10.64
CA HIS A 128 -1.33 0.14 10.29
C HIS A 128 -1.16 0.77 8.93
N LYS A 129 -2.25 0.88 8.17
CA LYS A 129 -2.32 1.81 7.04
C LYS A 129 -2.88 3.12 7.54
N ILE A 130 -2.11 4.18 7.43
CA ILE A 130 -2.48 5.51 7.92
C ILE A 130 -2.55 6.45 6.72
N HIS A 131 -3.70 7.05 6.53
CA HIS A 131 -3.88 8.13 5.58
C HIS A 131 -3.46 9.44 6.19
N LEU A 132 -2.65 10.21 5.46
CA LEU A 132 -2.24 11.55 5.83
C LEU A 132 -2.96 12.54 4.91
N PRO A 133 -4.06 13.18 5.36
CA PRO A 133 -4.88 14.02 4.50
C PRO A 133 -4.12 15.22 3.92
N GLU A 134 -3.23 15.82 4.71
CA GLU A 134 -2.40 16.98 4.30
C GLU A 134 -1.60 16.73 3.03
N ASN A 135 -1.26 15.46 2.80
CA ASN A 135 -0.39 15.05 1.71
C ASN A 135 -1.12 14.15 0.70
N ASN A 136 -2.40 13.87 0.95
CA ASN A 136 -3.26 13.01 0.14
C ASN A 136 -2.64 11.63 -0.20
N PHE A 137 -1.99 10.97 0.75
CA PHE A 137 -1.46 9.62 0.53
C PHE A 137 -1.66 8.70 1.74
N THR A 138 -1.42 7.40 1.53
CA THR A 138 -1.53 6.38 2.57
C THR A 138 -0.19 5.69 2.78
N VAL A 139 0.20 5.54 4.04
CA VAL A 139 1.47 4.97 4.47
C VAL A 139 1.23 3.71 5.25
N VAL A 140 1.99 2.66 4.94
CA VAL A 140 2.07 1.48 5.79
C VAL A 140 3.10 1.73 6.88
N MET A 141 2.63 1.99 8.10
CA MET A 141 3.49 2.17 9.27
C MET A 141 3.59 0.85 10.06
N LEU A 142 4.81 0.36 10.25
CA LEU A 142 5.10 -0.82 11.07
C LEU A 142 5.05 -0.46 12.55
N LYS A 143 4.72 -1.44 13.39
CA LYS A 143 4.80 -1.26 14.84
C LYS A 143 6.27 -1.17 15.29
N GLY A 144 6.65 -0.03 15.87
CA GLY A 144 7.93 0.12 16.56
C GLY A 144 8.02 -0.82 17.77
N LYS A 145 9.25 -1.23 18.14
CA LYS A 145 9.49 -2.19 19.24
C LYS A 145 8.85 -1.74 20.56
N ASN A 146 8.91 -0.44 20.82
CA ASN A 146 8.41 0.19 22.04
C ASN A 146 7.16 1.04 21.75
N ALA A 147 6.42 0.72 20.69
CA ALA A 147 5.29 1.53 20.29
C ALA A 147 4.18 1.56 21.33
N THR A 148 3.66 2.75 21.61
CA THR A 148 2.60 2.99 22.59
C THR A 148 1.36 3.60 21.94
N SER A 149 0.20 3.36 22.57
CA SER A 149 -1.06 4.01 22.22
C SER A 149 -1.53 4.85 23.40
N THR A 150 -2.15 6.00 23.11
CA THR A 150 -2.74 6.89 24.10
C THR A 150 -4.19 7.18 23.68
N PRO A 151 -5.21 6.89 24.51
CA PRO A 151 -5.12 6.26 25.85
C PRO A 151 -4.51 4.85 25.83
N GLY A 152 -3.90 4.42 26.93
CA GLY A 152 -3.14 3.16 27.00
C GLY A 152 -3.98 1.88 26.83
N ASP A 153 -5.26 1.94 27.14
CA ASP A 153 -6.25 0.89 26.97
C ASP A 153 -6.94 0.91 25.59
N TRP A 154 -6.78 2.00 24.83
CA TRP A 154 -7.34 2.13 23.51
C TRP A 154 -6.59 1.25 22.50
N LYS A 155 -7.38 0.49 21.73
CA LYS A 155 -6.90 -0.31 20.60
C LYS A 155 -7.17 0.49 19.32
N PRO A 156 -6.14 0.76 18.50
CA PRO A 156 -6.35 1.48 17.25
C PRO A 156 -7.29 0.73 16.31
N GLU A 157 -8.36 1.39 15.87
CA GLU A 157 -9.38 0.84 14.99
C GLU A 157 -9.40 1.58 13.64
N THR A 158 -9.99 0.94 12.63
CA THR A 158 -10.17 1.58 11.32
C THR A 158 -11.15 2.75 11.46
N GLY A 159 -10.78 3.92 10.94
CA GLY A 159 -11.55 5.15 11.00
C GLY A 159 -11.16 6.09 12.15
N ASP A 160 -10.30 5.66 13.07
CA ASP A 160 -9.78 6.54 14.13
C ASP A 160 -8.88 7.61 13.53
N LYS A 161 -9.06 8.86 13.98
CA LYS A 161 -8.14 9.95 13.69
C LYS A 161 -7.15 10.06 14.82
N ILE A 162 -5.89 10.12 14.42
CA ILE A 162 -4.76 9.94 15.30
C ILE A 162 -3.72 11.03 15.03
N ARG A 163 -2.95 11.33 16.07
CA ARG A 163 -1.61 11.91 15.91
C ARG A 163 -0.62 10.75 16.01
N VAL A 164 0.23 10.58 15.01
CA VAL A 164 1.24 9.53 14.95
C VAL A 164 2.63 10.15 15.02
N GLN A 165 3.39 9.76 16.04
CA GLN A 165 4.83 9.95 16.07
C GLN A 165 5.48 8.70 15.48
N PHE A 166 6.46 8.90 14.63
CA PHE A 166 7.09 7.82 13.88
C PHE A 166 8.57 8.13 13.59
N SER A 167 9.30 7.07 13.35
CA SER A 167 10.69 7.10 12.90
C SER A 167 10.81 6.42 11.54
N GLU A 168 11.78 6.86 10.75
CA GLU A 168 12.11 6.25 9.48
C GLU A 168 13.45 5.52 9.57
N THR A 169 13.53 4.36 8.92
CA THR A 169 14.79 3.66 8.72
C THR A 169 14.90 3.27 7.26
N SER A 170 16.07 3.43 6.68
CA SER A 170 16.33 2.94 5.33
C SER A 170 16.09 1.42 5.28
N GLY A 171 15.08 1.01 4.53
CA GLY A 171 14.88 -0.38 4.15
C GLY A 171 15.52 -0.64 2.79
N ARG A 172 15.72 -1.92 2.44
CA ARG A 172 16.34 -2.29 1.17
C ARG A 172 15.52 -1.87 -0.06
N PHE A 173 14.19 -1.88 0.03
CA PHE A 173 13.27 -1.51 -1.06
C PHE A 173 12.75 -0.07 -0.91
N MET A 174 12.37 0.30 0.30
CA MET A 174 11.81 1.61 0.62
C MET A 174 12.12 1.99 2.05
N ARG A 175 11.97 3.28 2.37
CA ARG A 175 11.97 3.73 3.76
C ARG A 175 10.91 2.98 4.55
N LYS A 176 11.32 2.35 5.63
CA LYS A 176 10.40 1.74 6.59
C LYS A 176 10.01 2.82 7.58
N THR A 177 8.72 3.09 7.66
CA THR A 177 8.16 3.97 8.67
C THR A 177 7.67 3.12 9.83
N PHE A 178 8.13 3.41 11.03
CA PHE A 178 7.72 2.76 12.26
C PHE A 178 6.97 3.76 13.12
N TYR A 179 5.74 3.45 13.53
CA TYR A 179 5.08 4.28 14.53
C TYR A 179 5.64 3.98 15.92
N ASP A 180 5.96 5.04 16.64
CA ASP A 180 6.48 5.01 18.01
C ASP A 180 5.37 5.37 19.01
N THR A 181 4.47 6.27 18.63
CA THR A 181 3.31 6.64 19.45
C THR A 181 2.09 6.89 18.57
N LEU A 182 0.95 6.34 18.98
CA LEU A 182 -0.36 6.68 18.45
C LEU A 182 -1.16 7.39 19.54
N GLU A 183 -1.62 8.61 19.27
CA GLU A 183 -2.53 9.35 20.14
C GLU A 183 -3.89 9.44 19.45
N LEU A 184 -4.93 8.94 20.10
CA LEU A 184 -6.30 9.08 19.64
C LEU A 184 -6.74 10.54 19.76
N LEU A 185 -7.05 11.18 18.64
CA LEU A 185 -7.61 12.53 18.60
C LEU A 185 -9.14 12.47 18.57
N GLU A 186 -9.69 11.54 17.80
CA GLU A 186 -11.12 11.38 17.62
C GLU A 186 -11.39 9.92 17.22
N LYS A 187 -12.30 9.26 17.94
CA LYS A 187 -12.68 7.88 17.68
C LYS A 187 -13.53 7.80 16.40
N GLY A 188 -13.28 6.78 15.59
CA GLY A 188 -13.95 6.59 14.30
C GLY A 188 -15.48 6.52 14.38
N PRO A 189 -16.18 6.55 13.23
CA PRO A 189 -15.64 6.53 11.87
C PRO A 189 -15.56 7.94 11.27
N ILE A 190 -14.35 8.51 11.24
CA ILE A 190 -14.15 9.84 10.70
C ILE A 190 -14.21 9.78 9.18
N LEU A 191 -14.98 10.69 8.61
CA LEU A 191 -15.35 10.72 7.20
C LEU A 191 -14.11 10.95 6.33
N ILE A 192 -13.58 9.88 5.74
CA ILE A 192 -12.57 9.97 4.67
C ILE A 192 -13.31 10.28 3.36
N ARG A 193 -13.12 11.49 2.82
CA ARG A 193 -13.72 11.94 1.55
C ARG A 193 -12.71 11.82 0.41
N ASP A 194 -12.24 10.60 0.14
CA ASP A 194 -11.26 10.38 -0.93
C ASP A 194 -11.88 10.49 -2.32
N TYR A 195 -13.12 10.00 -2.43
CA TYR A 195 -13.79 9.86 -3.70
C TYR A 195 -15.25 10.23 -3.55
N GLU A 196 -15.76 10.84 -4.63
CA GLU A 196 -17.18 11.07 -4.80
C GLU A 196 -17.66 10.32 -6.03
N TYR A 197 -18.86 9.76 -5.95
CA TYR A 197 -19.51 9.07 -7.04
C TYR A 197 -20.96 9.49 -7.11
N THR A 198 -21.38 10.04 -8.24
CA THR A 198 -22.78 10.41 -8.47
C THR A 198 -23.42 9.43 -9.43
N GLY A 199 -24.62 8.96 -9.10
CA GLY A 199 -25.37 8.08 -9.98
C GLY A 199 -26.70 7.61 -9.40
N THR A 200 -27.39 6.77 -10.15
CA THR A 200 -28.70 6.23 -9.79
C THR A 200 -28.54 4.89 -9.10
N ILE A 201 -29.20 4.71 -7.96
CA ILE A 201 -29.26 3.40 -7.28
C ILE A 201 -29.99 2.43 -8.21
N VAL A 202 -29.34 1.32 -8.53
CA VAL A 202 -29.95 0.24 -9.32
C VAL A 202 -30.42 -0.88 -8.42
N ASP A 203 -29.69 -1.12 -7.34
CA ASP A 203 -29.94 -2.23 -6.44
C ASP A 203 -29.46 -1.91 -5.02
N ARG A 204 -30.09 -2.55 -4.03
CA ARG A 204 -29.75 -2.42 -2.61
C ARG A 204 -29.84 -3.78 -1.92
N ASP A 205 -28.73 -4.13 -1.27
CA ASP A 205 -28.65 -5.23 -0.32
C ASP A 205 -28.57 -4.71 1.13
N GLN A 206 -28.70 -5.60 2.11
CA GLN A 206 -28.60 -5.27 3.53
C GLN A 206 -27.32 -4.53 3.94
N GLY A 207 -26.22 -4.69 3.19
CA GLY A 207 -24.92 -4.06 3.50
C GLY A 207 -24.26 -3.36 2.32
N SER A 208 -25.00 -3.04 1.25
CA SER A 208 -24.43 -2.38 0.08
C SER A 208 -25.48 -1.75 -0.83
N VAL A 209 -25.05 -0.77 -1.62
CA VAL A 209 -25.82 -0.22 -2.74
C VAL A 209 -25.02 -0.31 -4.02
N THR A 210 -25.70 -0.67 -5.10
CA THR A 210 -25.12 -0.64 -6.45
C THR A 210 -25.64 0.58 -7.18
N VAL A 211 -24.73 1.42 -7.66
CA VAL A 211 -25.05 2.70 -8.29
C VAL A 211 -24.50 2.76 -9.71
N ARG A 212 -25.35 3.18 -10.65
CA ARG A 212 -25.01 3.39 -12.06
C ARG A 212 -24.70 4.87 -12.31
N SER A 213 -23.52 5.14 -12.86
CA SER A 213 -23.17 6.49 -13.32
C SER A 213 -23.92 6.87 -14.60
N SER A 214 -23.88 8.15 -14.98
CA SER A 214 -24.43 8.63 -16.26
C SER A 214 -23.80 7.93 -17.48
N GLY A 215 -22.54 7.51 -17.39
CA GLY A 215 -21.85 6.73 -18.43
C GLY A 215 -22.18 5.24 -18.45
N GLY A 216 -23.11 4.78 -17.62
CA GLY A 216 -23.55 3.38 -17.56
C GLY A 216 -22.67 2.45 -16.72
N GLN A 217 -21.53 2.94 -16.19
CA GLN A 217 -20.68 2.15 -15.30
C GLN A 217 -21.42 1.83 -14.00
N MET A 218 -21.33 0.58 -13.57
CA MET A 218 -21.91 0.07 -12.33
C MET A 218 -20.84 -0.03 -11.25
N ASN A 219 -21.10 0.51 -10.06
CA ASN A 219 -20.21 0.40 -8.91
C ASN A 219 -20.99 -0.03 -7.66
N LYS A 220 -20.47 -1.01 -6.93
CA LYS A 220 -21.04 -1.49 -5.66
C LYS A 220 -20.30 -0.84 -4.49
N PHE A 221 -21.07 -0.17 -3.64
CA PHE A 221 -20.59 0.51 -2.44
C PHE A 221 -21.11 -0.23 -1.22
N TYR A 222 -20.20 -0.63 -0.34
CA TYR A 222 -20.54 -1.30 0.90
C TYR A 222 -20.97 -0.26 1.94
N LEU A 223 -22.12 -0.52 2.55
CA LEU A 223 -22.67 0.26 3.64
C LEU A 223 -22.27 -0.43 4.94
N GLY A 224 -21.38 0.19 5.70
CA GLY A 224 -21.09 -0.21 7.07
C GLY A 224 -21.97 0.55 8.08
N PRO A 225 -21.96 0.14 9.37
CA PRO A 225 -22.62 0.88 10.47
C PRO A 225 -22.24 2.36 10.53
N GLU A 226 -21.08 2.72 9.97
CA GLU A 226 -20.57 4.07 9.85
C GLU A 226 -21.24 4.95 8.79
N THR A 227 -21.99 4.36 7.85
CA THR A 227 -22.49 5.09 6.70
C THR A 227 -23.61 6.02 7.13
N LYS A 228 -23.47 7.32 6.88
CA LYS A 228 -24.56 8.28 7.06
C LYS A 228 -25.34 8.45 5.76
N VAL A 229 -26.67 8.38 5.83
CA VAL A 229 -27.56 8.61 4.69
C VAL A 229 -28.31 9.92 4.92
N TYR A 230 -28.34 10.80 3.92
CA TYR A 230 -29.03 12.08 4.01
C TYR A 230 -30.05 12.24 2.88
N PRO A 231 -31.31 12.61 3.19
CA PRO A 231 -31.90 12.70 4.54
C PRO A 231 -32.03 11.33 5.22
N GLU A 232 -31.95 11.29 6.56
CA GLU A 232 -31.85 10.06 7.38
C GLU A 232 -33.09 9.16 7.29
N ASP A 233 -34.28 9.75 7.09
CA ASP A 233 -35.56 9.03 7.12
C ASP A 233 -35.99 8.42 5.79
N ASP A 234 -35.26 8.72 4.73
CA ASP A 234 -35.66 8.36 3.38
C ASP A 234 -34.77 7.18 2.95
N GLY A 235 -35.28 5.95 3.04
CA GLY A 235 -34.51 4.75 2.71
C GLY A 235 -33.89 4.82 1.30
N LEU A 236 -32.68 4.30 1.13
CA LEU A 236 -32.06 4.13 -0.19
C LEU A 236 -32.92 3.17 -1.04
N SER A 237 -33.50 3.67 -2.13
CA SER A 237 -34.39 2.94 -3.03
C SER A 237 -33.87 2.93 -4.45
N ALA A 238 -34.17 1.88 -5.20
CA ALA A 238 -33.82 1.81 -6.62
C ALA A 238 -34.49 2.96 -7.40
N GLY A 239 -33.75 3.53 -8.34
CA GLY A 239 -34.14 4.72 -9.11
C GLY A 239 -33.74 6.05 -8.47
N GLY A 240 -33.36 6.08 -7.18
CA GLY A 240 -32.92 7.31 -6.50
C GLY A 240 -31.56 7.79 -7.00
N LEU A 241 -31.45 9.10 -7.30
CA LEU A 241 -30.18 9.73 -7.60
C LEU A 241 -29.43 10.02 -6.30
N VAL A 242 -28.15 9.63 -6.24
CA VAL A 242 -27.32 9.82 -5.05
C VAL A 242 -25.92 10.32 -5.42
N GLN A 243 -25.34 11.09 -4.51
CA GLN A 243 -23.90 11.32 -4.41
C GLN A 243 -23.39 10.48 -3.24
N ILE A 244 -22.47 9.56 -3.52
CA ILE A 244 -21.79 8.73 -2.55
C ILE A 244 -20.40 9.30 -2.34
N VAL A 245 -20.11 9.65 -1.08
CA VAL A 245 -18.74 9.87 -0.62
C VAL A 245 -18.23 8.56 -0.07
N TYR A 246 -17.06 8.11 -0.52
CA TYR A 246 -16.52 6.81 -0.15
C TYR A 246 -15.00 6.81 -0.06
N TYR A 247 -14.46 5.77 0.58
CA TYR A 247 -13.05 5.42 0.54
C TYR A 247 -12.87 3.98 0.06
N LYS A 248 -11.67 3.67 -0.42
CA LYS A 248 -11.29 2.31 -0.81
C LYS A 248 -10.71 1.60 0.42
N LYS A 249 -11.43 0.64 0.98
CA LYS A 249 -11.02 -0.20 2.11
C LYS A 249 -10.30 -1.44 1.60
N LEU A 250 -9.06 -1.68 2.04
CA LEU A 250 -8.40 -2.97 1.82
C LEU A 250 -8.91 -3.97 2.88
N MET A 251 -9.42 -5.08 2.41
CA MET A 251 -9.90 -6.18 3.24
C MET A 251 -8.74 -7.14 3.55
N GLY A 252 -8.90 -7.97 4.59
CA GLY A 252 -7.86 -8.93 5.00
C GLY A 252 -7.50 -9.97 3.91
N ASP A 253 -8.42 -10.23 2.98
CA ASP A 253 -8.21 -11.07 1.79
C ASP A 253 -7.53 -10.33 0.62
N ARG A 254 -7.09 -9.09 0.86
CA ARG A 254 -6.49 -8.16 -0.11
C ARG A 254 -7.44 -7.62 -1.18
N THR A 255 -8.75 -7.87 -1.06
CA THR A 255 -9.73 -7.22 -1.92
C THR A 255 -9.90 -5.76 -1.53
N ILE A 256 -10.07 -4.88 -2.51
CA ILE A 256 -10.38 -3.47 -2.25
C ILE A 256 -11.89 -3.29 -2.40
N ARG A 257 -12.53 -2.72 -1.38
CA ARG A 257 -13.97 -2.44 -1.36
C ARG A 257 -14.23 -0.94 -1.27
N PRO A 258 -15.05 -0.37 -2.17
CA PRO A 258 -15.58 0.97 -1.97
C PRO A 258 -16.52 0.95 -0.75
N THR A 259 -16.15 1.62 0.33
CA THR A 259 -16.97 1.72 1.53
C THR A 259 -17.54 3.14 1.62
N ALA A 260 -18.86 3.23 1.56
CA ALA A 260 -19.55 4.51 1.65
C ALA A 260 -19.38 5.10 3.06
N THR A 261 -19.15 6.40 3.11
CA THR A 261 -19.12 7.19 4.35
C THR A 261 -20.35 8.08 4.43
N ILE A 262 -20.75 8.65 3.29
CA ILE A 262 -21.97 9.46 3.15
C ILE A 262 -22.70 9.05 1.89
N VAL A 263 -24.03 8.92 1.96
CA VAL A 263 -24.90 8.83 0.80
C VAL A 263 -25.88 9.98 0.85
N ASN A 264 -25.67 10.99 0.01
CA ASN A 264 -26.55 12.13 -0.16
C ASN A 264 -27.54 11.83 -1.29
N LYS A 265 -28.84 11.85 -1.00
CA LYS A 265 -29.86 11.83 -2.05
C LYS A 265 -29.91 13.19 -2.74
N ILE A 266 -29.85 13.16 -4.06
CA ILE A 266 -30.02 14.34 -4.90
C ILE A 266 -31.47 14.32 -5.35
N LYS A 267 -32.20 15.41 -5.06
CA LYS A 267 -33.58 15.60 -5.51
C LYS A 267 -33.66 15.85 -7.00
#